data_AF-A0A510HEA2-F1
#
_entry.id   AF-A0A510HEA2-F1
#
_cell.length_a   1.000
_cell.length_b   1.000
_cell.length_c   1.000
_cell.angle_alpha   90.00
_cell.angle_beta   90.00
_cell.angle_gamma   90.00
#
_symmetry.space_group_name_H-M   'P 1'
#
loop_
_entity.id
_entity.type
_entity.pdbx_description
1 polymer ?
#
loop_
_entity_poly.entity_id
_entity_poly.type
_entity_poly.pdbx_seq_one_letter_code
_entity_poly.pdbx_strand_id
1 'polypeptide(L)'
;MRVGGEDYRIVHPEAAEALIDEADFERDERLPYWADLWPSAIALAERLAAEDLRGVQAIELGCGVGLPSVVALRHGSEVLATDHYGAALDFAAYNARINTGKNLSTALLDWHAPDLRGFRGRFELVFAADVLYEGRHAEALARLVPRLLDPGGAALVADPGREGCAAFLAVMRRSGFRVESERREVRRPGRGVSILVHRISR
;
A
#
# COMPACT_ATOMS: atom_id res chain seq x y z
N MET A 1 -6.96 -13.54 10.35
CA MET A 1 -8.09 -12.82 9.74
C MET A 1 -8.45 -13.44 8.41
N ARG A 2 -9.65 -13.17 7.88
CA ARG A 2 -10.11 -13.75 6.60
C ARG A 2 -10.24 -12.67 5.53
N VAL A 3 -9.64 -12.87 4.35
CA VAL A 3 -9.67 -11.97 3.18
C VAL A 3 -9.93 -12.81 1.94
N GLY A 4 -10.88 -12.40 1.08
CA GLY A 4 -11.16 -13.13 -0.17
C GLY A 4 -11.58 -14.60 0.02
N GLY A 5 -12.11 -14.96 1.19
CA GLY A 5 -12.46 -16.34 1.53
C GLY A 5 -11.32 -17.17 2.11
N GLU A 6 -10.10 -16.65 2.19
CA GLU A 6 -8.91 -17.33 2.71
C GLU A 6 -8.44 -16.74 4.04
N ASP A 7 -7.77 -17.57 4.85
CA ASP A 7 -7.20 -17.16 6.13
C ASP A 7 -5.76 -16.66 5.99
N TYR A 8 -5.49 -15.54 6.67
CA TYR A 8 -4.20 -14.89 6.78
C TYR A 8 -3.83 -14.63 8.24
N ARG A 9 -2.58 -14.90 8.60
CA ARG A 9 -1.98 -14.53 9.88
C ARG A 9 -1.06 -13.34 9.66
N ILE A 10 -1.38 -12.19 10.23
CA ILE A 10 -0.55 -10.99 10.13
C ILE A 10 0.07 -10.76 11.50
N VAL A 11 1.39 -10.90 11.55
CA VAL A 11 2.21 -10.57 12.70
C VAL A 11 2.61 -9.10 12.56
N HIS A 12 2.52 -8.40 13.67
CA HIS A 12 2.85 -6.99 13.78
C HIS A 12 3.37 -6.69 15.19
N PRO A 13 4.06 -5.56 15.41
CA PRO A 13 4.49 -5.14 16.74
C PRO A 13 3.31 -5.05 17.73
N GLU A 14 3.58 -5.30 19.01
CA GLU A 14 2.56 -5.31 20.06
C GLU A 14 1.99 -3.90 20.34
N ALA A 15 2.82 -2.87 20.22
CA ALA A 15 2.42 -1.47 20.31
C ALA A 15 3.28 -0.61 19.38
N ALA A 16 2.65 0.26 18.59
CA ALA A 16 3.35 1.23 17.75
C ALA A 16 4.15 2.21 18.63
N GLU A 17 3.62 2.56 19.81
CA GLU A 17 4.25 3.47 20.77
C GLU A 17 5.58 2.93 21.31
N ALA A 18 5.74 1.60 21.38
CA ALA A 18 7.00 0.98 21.81
C ALA A 18 8.12 1.05 20.76
N LEU A 19 7.81 1.53 19.55
CA LEU A 19 8.75 1.69 18.44
C LEU A 19 9.14 3.15 18.20
N ILE A 20 8.68 4.08 19.05
CA ILE A 20 9.07 5.48 18.95
C ILE A 20 10.55 5.60 19.33
N ASP A 21 11.37 5.90 18.33
CA ASP A 21 12.76 6.30 18.52
C ASP A 21 12.82 7.83 18.59
N GLU A 22 13.27 8.37 19.72
CA GLU A 22 13.33 9.81 19.97
C GLU A 22 14.20 10.55 18.94
N ALA A 23 15.28 9.94 18.45
CA ALA A 23 16.17 10.56 17.48
C ALA A 23 15.56 10.60 16.06
N ASP A 24 14.78 9.59 15.67
CA ASP A 24 14.03 9.61 14.42
C ASP A 24 12.81 10.54 14.48
N PHE A 25 12.17 10.65 15.65
CA PHE A 25 11.08 11.60 15.90
C PHE A 25 11.59 13.05 15.86
N GLU A 26 12.73 13.36 16.49
CA GLU A 26 13.34 14.69 16.44
C GLU A 26 13.81 15.09 15.03
N ARG A 27 14.18 14.11 14.18
CA ARG A 27 14.65 14.39 12.81
C ARG A 27 13.53 14.67 11.81
N ASP A 28 12.35 14.06 11.96
CA ASP A 28 11.31 14.10 10.92
C ASP A 28 9.88 13.82 11.44
N GLU A 29 9.64 14.03 12.75
CA GLU A 29 8.34 13.83 13.43
C GLU A 29 7.72 12.43 13.20
N ARG A 30 8.58 11.42 13.06
CA ARG A 30 8.22 10.08 12.59
C ARG A 30 7.46 9.27 13.63
N LEU A 31 6.21 8.97 13.33
CA LEU A 31 5.41 7.99 14.06
C LEU A 31 5.37 6.65 13.31
N PRO A 32 5.49 5.50 14.01
CA PRO A 32 5.59 4.18 13.39
C PRO A 32 4.21 3.62 13.00
N TYR A 33 3.43 4.39 12.22
CA TYR A 33 2.12 3.97 11.72
C TYR A 33 2.15 2.67 10.91
N TRP A 34 3.31 2.31 10.36
CA TRP A 34 3.55 1.06 9.65
C TRP A 34 3.25 -0.19 10.49
N ALA A 35 3.33 -0.09 11.82
CA ALA A 35 3.17 -1.20 12.75
C ALA A 35 1.72 -1.68 12.88
N ASP A 36 0.74 -0.83 12.57
CA ASP A 36 -0.68 -1.18 12.68
C ASP A 36 -1.24 -1.74 11.37
N LEU A 37 -2.19 -2.68 11.52
CA LEU A 37 -3.02 -3.09 10.40
C LEU A 37 -4.22 -2.14 10.24
N TRP A 38 -4.09 -1.24 9.28
CA TRP A 38 -5.10 -0.24 8.97
C TRP A 38 -6.31 -0.80 8.19
N PRO A 39 -7.52 -0.26 8.41
CA PRO A 39 -8.71 -0.69 7.66
C PRO A 39 -8.57 -0.61 6.15
N SER A 40 -7.89 0.42 5.61
CA SER A 40 -7.68 0.55 4.17
C SER A 40 -6.84 -0.58 3.58
N ALA A 41 -5.87 -1.10 4.34
CA ALA A 41 -5.08 -2.25 3.90
C ALA A 41 -5.96 -3.51 3.75
N ILE A 42 -6.95 -3.67 4.64
CA ILE A 42 -7.93 -4.78 4.56
C ILE A 42 -8.83 -4.60 3.34
N ALA A 43 -9.39 -3.41 3.12
CA ALA A 43 -10.23 -3.12 1.96
C ALA A 43 -9.47 -3.35 0.63
N LEU A 44 -8.21 -2.90 0.57
CA LEU A 44 -7.35 -3.10 -0.59
C LEU A 44 -7.04 -4.58 -0.82
N ALA A 45 -6.70 -5.32 0.23
CA ALA A 45 -6.44 -6.75 0.15
C ALA A 45 -7.67 -7.53 -0.33
N GLU A 46 -8.87 -7.20 0.14
CA GLU A 46 -10.12 -7.78 -0.36
C GLU A 46 -10.38 -7.45 -1.83
N ARG A 47 -9.98 -6.26 -2.28
CA ARG A 47 -10.11 -5.88 -3.69
C ARG A 47 -9.14 -6.64 -4.58
N LEU A 48 -7.89 -6.80 -4.12
CA LEU A 48 -6.84 -7.55 -4.80
C LEU A 48 -7.20 -9.04 -4.93
N ALA A 49 -7.76 -9.64 -3.88
CA ALA A 49 -8.19 -11.03 -3.90
C ALA A 49 -9.29 -11.33 -4.94
N ALA A 50 -9.96 -10.30 -5.45
CA ALA A 50 -10.97 -10.40 -6.50
C ALA A 50 -10.43 -10.11 -7.92
N GLU A 51 -9.16 -9.72 -8.07
CA GLU A 51 -8.51 -9.54 -9.38
C GLU A 51 -7.86 -10.85 -9.87
N ASP A 52 -7.67 -11.00 -11.19
CA ASP A 52 -6.71 -11.97 -11.72
C ASP A 52 -5.30 -11.37 -11.64
N LEU A 53 -4.50 -11.92 -10.74
CA LEU A 53 -3.20 -11.38 -10.35
C LEU A 53 -2.03 -12.23 -10.83
N ARG A 54 -2.29 -13.32 -11.57
CA ARG A 54 -1.26 -14.27 -12.00
C ARG A 54 -0.26 -13.61 -12.96
N GLY A 55 1.01 -13.59 -12.55
CA GLY A 55 2.11 -13.04 -13.34
C GLY A 55 2.16 -11.51 -13.38
N VAL A 56 1.22 -10.81 -12.74
CA VAL A 56 1.16 -9.35 -12.72
C VAL A 56 2.37 -8.79 -11.99
N GLN A 57 3.10 -7.88 -12.64
CA GLN A 57 4.18 -7.12 -12.02
C GLN A 57 3.59 -5.99 -11.16
N ALA A 58 3.78 -6.07 -9.85
CA ALA A 58 3.16 -5.12 -8.93
C ALA A 58 4.14 -4.49 -7.93
N ILE A 59 3.83 -3.27 -7.50
CA ILE A 59 4.54 -2.56 -6.45
C ILE A 59 3.58 -2.00 -5.40
N GLU A 60 3.87 -2.24 -4.13
CA GLU A 60 3.18 -1.61 -3.00
C GLU A 60 3.95 -0.38 -2.51
N LEU A 61 3.28 0.76 -2.36
CA LEU A 61 3.83 1.97 -1.76
C LEU A 61 3.35 2.07 -0.32
N GLY A 62 4.28 2.01 0.65
CA GLY A 62 3.97 2.07 2.08
C GLY A 62 3.30 0.80 2.56
N CYS A 63 3.98 -0.33 2.43
CA CYS A 63 3.39 -1.64 2.69
C CYS A 63 3.08 -1.90 4.16
N GLY A 64 3.73 -1.20 5.10
CA GLY A 64 3.63 -1.51 6.52
C GLY A 64 3.90 -2.99 6.78
N VAL A 65 3.00 -3.65 7.52
CA VAL A 65 3.06 -5.09 7.79
C VAL A 65 2.72 -6.00 6.58
N GLY A 66 2.36 -5.41 5.44
CA GLY A 66 2.38 -6.07 4.14
C GLY A 66 1.15 -6.87 3.74
N LEU A 67 -0.01 -6.74 4.41
CA LEU A 67 -1.20 -7.53 4.07
C LEU A 67 -1.56 -7.48 2.57
N PRO A 68 -1.67 -6.31 1.90
CA PRO A 68 -2.01 -6.28 0.48
C PRO A 68 -0.97 -6.99 -0.40
N SER A 69 0.33 -6.77 -0.16
CA SER A 69 1.41 -7.51 -0.84
C SER A 69 1.31 -9.03 -0.63
N VAL A 70 1.02 -9.48 0.59
CA VAL A 70 0.88 -10.91 0.91
C VAL A 70 -0.27 -11.54 0.12
N VAL A 71 -1.41 -10.84 0.03
CA VAL A 71 -2.55 -11.30 -0.77
C VAL A 71 -2.19 -11.36 -2.25
N ALA A 72 -1.62 -10.28 -2.81
CA ALA A 72 -1.23 -10.26 -4.22
C ALA A 72 -0.22 -11.38 -4.57
N LEU A 73 0.78 -11.60 -3.71
CA LEU A 73 1.78 -12.66 -3.87
C LEU A 73 1.15 -14.07 -3.81
N ARG A 74 0.16 -14.27 -2.94
CA ARG A 74 -0.58 -15.53 -2.83
C ARG A 74 -1.39 -15.81 -4.10
N HIS A 75 -2.00 -14.77 -4.67
CA HIS A 75 -2.77 -14.84 -5.92
C HIS A 75 -1.90 -14.84 -7.19
N GLY A 76 -0.57 -14.85 -7.05
CA GLY A 76 0.36 -15.14 -8.14
C GLY A 76 1.02 -13.92 -8.79
N SER A 77 0.90 -12.73 -8.20
CA SER A 77 1.67 -11.56 -8.65
C SER A 77 3.13 -11.67 -8.28
N GLU A 78 3.98 -10.99 -9.05
CA GLU A 78 5.35 -10.68 -8.68
C GLU A 78 5.36 -9.30 -8.02
N VAL A 79 5.48 -9.29 -6.69
CA VAL A 79 5.26 -8.09 -5.88
C VAL A 79 6.59 -7.56 -5.34
N LEU A 80 6.82 -6.26 -5.54
CA LEU A 80 7.80 -5.47 -4.80
C LEU A 80 7.08 -4.66 -3.71
N ALA A 81 7.27 -5.03 -2.45
CA ALA A 81 6.76 -4.24 -1.32
C ALA A 81 7.76 -3.15 -0.94
N THR A 82 7.30 -1.90 -0.83
CA THR A 82 8.17 -0.78 -0.46
C THR A 82 7.63 -0.02 0.74
N ASP A 83 8.55 0.47 1.56
CA ASP A 83 8.26 1.27 2.74
C ASP A 83 9.47 2.16 3.05
N HIS A 84 9.27 3.17 3.89
CA HIS A 84 10.35 4.01 4.40
C HIS A 84 11.12 3.31 5.53
N TYR A 85 10.46 2.39 6.25
CA TYR A 85 11.06 1.70 7.40
C TYR A 85 11.53 0.30 7.04
N GLY A 86 12.81 0.00 7.29
CA GLY A 86 13.36 -1.34 7.12
C GLY A 86 12.63 -2.40 7.98
N ALA A 87 12.25 -2.05 9.20
CA ALA A 87 11.47 -2.93 10.07
C ALA A 87 10.12 -3.31 9.46
N ALA A 88 9.42 -2.38 8.80
CA ALA A 88 8.16 -2.68 8.12
C ALA A 88 8.37 -3.74 7.02
N LEU A 89 9.45 -3.60 6.25
CA LEU A 89 9.84 -4.56 5.22
C LEU A 89 10.13 -5.95 5.80
N ASP A 90 10.79 -6.03 6.95
CA ASP A 90 11.06 -7.31 7.62
C ASP A 90 9.75 -8.00 8.05
N PHE A 91 8.80 -7.25 8.62
CA PHE A 91 7.49 -7.77 8.97
C PHE A 91 6.68 -8.20 7.73
N ALA A 92 6.69 -7.41 6.66
CA ALA A 92 6.03 -7.75 5.40
C ALA A 92 6.60 -9.06 4.80
N ALA A 93 7.93 -9.19 4.78
CA ALA A 93 8.61 -10.40 4.29
C ALA A 93 8.31 -11.62 5.16
N TYR A 94 8.31 -11.47 6.48
CA TYR A 94 7.94 -12.53 7.41
C TYR A 94 6.48 -12.96 7.23
N ASN A 95 5.55 -12.01 7.14
CA ASN A 95 4.13 -12.27 6.91
C ASN A 95 3.91 -12.97 5.56
N ALA A 96 4.62 -12.58 4.50
CA ALA A 96 4.57 -13.28 3.23
C ALA A 96 5.02 -14.73 3.36
N ARG A 97 6.13 -14.96 4.07
CA ARG A 97 6.67 -16.31 4.25
C ARG A 97 5.68 -17.23 4.97
N ILE A 98 5.11 -16.80 6.09
CA ILE A 98 4.23 -17.66 6.89
C ILE A 98 2.87 -17.93 6.24
N ASN A 99 2.40 -17.05 5.34
CA ASN A 99 1.11 -17.21 4.66
C ASN A 99 1.20 -17.89 3.30
N THR A 100 2.35 -17.80 2.62
CA THR A 100 2.48 -18.26 1.22
C THR A 100 3.61 -19.25 1.01
N GLY A 101 4.56 -19.36 1.94
CA GLY A 101 5.81 -20.09 1.76
C GLY A 101 6.80 -19.43 0.80
N LYS A 102 6.44 -18.30 0.17
CA LYS A 102 7.25 -17.57 -0.82
C LYS A 102 8.05 -16.44 -0.18
N ASN A 103 9.05 -15.95 -0.92
CA ASN A 103 9.74 -14.71 -0.61
C ASN A 103 9.00 -13.54 -1.22
N LEU A 104 8.78 -12.49 -0.43
CA LEU A 104 8.35 -11.19 -0.92
C LEU A 104 9.59 -10.34 -1.19
N SER A 105 9.68 -9.75 -2.39
CA SER A 105 10.73 -8.78 -2.68
C SER A 105 10.43 -7.49 -1.95
N THR A 106 11.43 -6.91 -1.29
CA THR A 106 11.29 -5.67 -0.51
C THR A 106 12.35 -4.65 -0.91
N ALA A 107 12.01 -3.36 -0.82
CA ALA A 107 12.97 -2.27 -1.00
C ALA A 107 12.58 -1.03 -0.20
N LEU A 108 13.57 -0.30 0.31
CA LEU A 108 13.36 1.02 0.88
C LEU A 108 12.97 2.00 -0.23
N LEU A 109 11.94 2.82 0.02
CA LEU A 109 11.52 3.85 -0.93
C LEU A 109 11.02 5.10 -0.21
N ASP A 110 11.81 6.17 -0.30
CA ASP A 110 11.37 7.53 0.05
C ASP A 110 10.61 8.14 -1.14
N TRP A 111 9.32 8.46 -0.95
CA TRP A 111 8.49 9.04 -2.01
C TRP A 111 8.90 10.47 -2.39
N HIS A 112 9.58 11.21 -1.50
CA HIS A 112 10.00 12.59 -1.73
C HIS A 112 11.33 12.66 -2.49
N ALA A 113 12.18 11.65 -2.33
CA ALA A 113 13.44 11.52 -3.05
C ALA A 113 13.63 10.10 -3.64
N PRO A 114 12.73 9.63 -4.52
CA PRO A 114 12.71 8.24 -4.94
C PRO A 114 13.85 7.91 -5.90
N ASP A 115 14.64 6.89 -5.56
CA ASP A 115 15.57 6.27 -6.49
C ASP A 115 14.84 5.26 -7.38
N LEU A 116 14.52 5.68 -8.61
CA LEU A 116 13.75 4.87 -9.56
C LEU A 116 14.61 4.02 -10.49
N ARG A 117 15.93 3.93 -10.24
CA ARG A 117 16.81 3.06 -11.03
C ARG A 117 16.33 1.62 -10.90
N GLY A 118 15.87 1.05 -12.00
CA GLY A 118 15.33 -0.33 -12.04
C GLY A 118 13.83 -0.46 -11.80
N PHE A 119 13.08 0.62 -11.55
CA PHE A 119 11.64 0.58 -11.25
C PHE A 119 10.77 1.34 -12.26
N ARG A 120 11.35 2.28 -13.03
CA ARG A 120 10.60 3.19 -13.89
C ARG A 120 9.85 2.45 -15.01
N GLY A 121 8.52 2.63 -15.07
CA GLY A 121 7.66 2.12 -16.13
C GLY A 121 7.59 0.60 -16.22
N ARG A 122 7.58 -0.09 -15.08
CA ARG A 122 7.69 -1.56 -15.01
C ARG A 122 6.48 -2.28 -14.45
N PHE A 123 5.58 -1.55 -13.78
CA PHE A 123 4.51 -2.19 -13.01
C PHE A 123 3.18 -2.04 -13.73
N GLU A 124 2.55 -3.18 -13.94
CA GLU A 124 1.16 -3.29 -14.42
C GLU A 124 0.20 -2.84 -13.31
N LEU A 125 0.61 -2.98 -12.04
CA LEU A 125 -0.18 -2.58 -10.89
C LEU A 125 0.66 -1.84 -9.84
N VAL A 126 0.26 -0.62 -9.50
CA VAL A 126 0.75 0.10 -8.32
C VAL A 126 -0.35 0.09 -7.27
N PHE A 127 -0.07 -0.22 -6.02
CA PHE A 127 -1.11 -0.14 -4.99
C PHE A 127 -0.61 0.46 -3.68
N ALA A 128 -1.51 1.10 -2.94
CA ALA A 128 -1.21 1.77 -1.69
C ALA A 128 -2.45 1.88 -0.80
N ALA A 129 -2.29 1.73 0.50
CA ALA A 129 -3.37 1.85 1.48
C ALA A 129 -2.98 2.82 2.60
N ASP A 130 -3.85 3.77 2.91
CA ASP A 130 -3.68 4.72 4.02
C ASP A 130 -2.38 5.54 4.02
N VAL A 131 -1.82 5.82 2.84
CA VAL A 131 -0.58 6.61 2.67
C VAL A 131 -0.80 8.12 2.49
N LEU A 132 -2.06 8.58 2.45
CA LEU A 132 -2.43 9.96 2.12
C LEU A 132 -2.89 10.77 3.35
N TYR A 133 -2.34 10.45 4.53
CA TYR A 133 -2.63 11.16 5.79
C TYR A 133 -2.02 12.56 5.85
N GLU A 134 -0.90 12.79 5.15
CA GLU A 134 -0.25 14.10 5.07
C GLU A 134 -0.29 14.67 3.66
N GLY A 135 -0.52 15.98 3.55
CA GLY A 135 -0.55 16.67 2.26
C GLY A 135 0.73 16.51 1.44
N ARG A 136 1.90 16.48 2.09
CA ARG A 136 3.19 16.27 1.42
C ARG A 136 3.26 14.92 0.69
N HIS A 137 2.66 13.86 1.25
CA HIS A 137 2.63 12.54 0.61
C HIS A 137 1.74 12.53 -0.63
N ALA A 138 0.60 13.22 -0.59
CA ALA A 138 -0.30 13.30 -1.73
C ALA A 138 0.39 13.86 -2.98
N GLU A 139 1.16 14.93 -2.84
CA GLU A 139 1.92 15.50 -3.95
C GLU A 139 3.05 14.60 -4.44
N ALA A 140 3.82 14.02 -3.52
CA ALA A 140 4.92 13.13 -3.84
C ALA A 140 4.44 11.89 -4.61
N LEU A 141 3.38 11.24 -4.09
CA LEU A 141 2.77 10.07 -4.70
C LEU A 141 2.14 10.38 -6.05
N ALA A 142 1.48 11.53 -6.21
CA ALA A 142 0.91 11.93 -7.50
C ALA A 142 1.98 12.11 -8.59
N ARG A 143 3.22 12.49 -8.21
CA ARG A 143 4.37 12.54 -9.14
C ARG A 143 5.00 11.17 -9.36
N LEU A 144 4.99 10.31 -8.34
CA LEU A 144 5.66 9.01 -8.35
C LEU A 144 4.87 7.94 -9.12
N VAL A 145 3.56 7.80 -8.85
CA VAL A 145 2.71 6.74 -9.43
C VAL A 145 2.82 6.68 -10.96
N PRO A 146 2.68 7.80 -11.72
CA PRO A 146 2.81 7.75 -13.18
C PRO A 146 4.18 7.33 -13.70
N ARG A 147 5.23 7.42 -12.88
CA ARG A 147 6.60 7.03 -13.25
C ARG A 147 6.86 5.55 -13.01
N LEU A 148 6.07 4.91 -12.17
CA LEU A 148 6.16 3.47 -11.86
C LEU A 148 5.31 2.64 -12.82
N LEU A 149 4.13 3.14 -13.17
CA LEU A 149 3.20 2.47 -14.08
C LEU A 149 3.80 2.28 -15.46
N ASP A 150 3.66 1.08 -16.00
CA ASP A 150 3.79 0.86 -17.43
C ASP A 150 2.65 1.57 -18.22
N PRO A 151 2.71 1.67 -19.56
CA PRO A 151 1.69 2.38 -20.34
C PRO A 151 0.25 1.87 -20.20
N GLY A 152 0.02 0.59 -19.87
CA GLY A 152 -1.29 -0.04 -19.71
C GLY A 152 -1.69 -0.30 -18.26
N GLY A 153 -0.79 0.00 -17.31
CA GLY A 153 -0.96 -0.29 -15.90
C GLY A 153 -2.00 0.59 -15.22
N ALA A 154 -2.41 0.16 -14.04
CA ALA A 154 -3.34 0.90 -13.18
C ALA A 154 -2.80 1.04 -11.76
N ALA A 155 -3.28 2.06 -11.05
CA ALA A 155 -3.09 2.16 -9.62
C ALA A 155 -4.37 1.83 -8.85
N LEU A 156 -4.24 1.13 -7.71
CA LEU A 156 -5.29 0.92 -6.72
C LEU A 156 -4.92 1.62 -5.41
N VAL A 157 -5.70 2.63 -5.02
CA VAL A 157 -5.45 3.40 -3.80
C VAL A 157 -6.64 3.28 -2.86
N ALA A 158 -6.42 2.77 -1.65
CA ALA A 158 -7.44 2.66 -0.61
C ALA A 158 -7.25 3.72 0.48
N ASP A 159 -8.31 4.48 0.78
CA ASP A 159 -8.28 5.57 1.76
C ASP A 159 -9.67 5.80 2.39
N PRO A 160 -9.78 6.23 3.67
CA PRO A 160 -11.05 6.50 4.34
C PRO A 160 -11.72 7.82 3.93
N GLY A 161 -11.20 8.53 2.92
CA GLY A 161 -11.75 9.79 2.40
C GLY A 161 -11.11 11.05 2.99
N ARG A 162 -9.78 11.02 3.21
CA ARG A 162 -9.00 12.13 3.74
C ARG A 162 -8.81 13.25 2.70
N GLU A 163 -8.51 14.46 3.19
CA GLU A 163 -8.21 15.62 2.32
C GLU A 163 -7.02 15.35 1.37
N GLY A 164 -5.98 14.67 1.86
CA GLY A 164 -4.84 14.26 1.04
C GLY A 164 -5.23 13.36 -0.13
N CYS A 165 -6.21 12.47 0.06
CA CYS A 165 -6.75 11.64 -1.02
C CYS A 165 -7.44 12.49 -2.10
N ALA A 166 -8.27 13.45 -1.70
CA ALA A 166 -8.91 14.36 -2.65
C ALA A 166 -7.88 15.14 -3.49
N ALA A 167 -6.82 15.65 -2.84
CA ALA A 167 -5.73 16.37 -3.51
C ALA A 167 -4.97 15.48 -4.50
N PHE A 168 -4.58 14.27 -4.09
CA PHE A 168 -3.93 13.27 -4.95
C PHE A 168 -4.78 12.96 -6.19
N LEU A 169 -6.06 12.62 -6.00
CA LEU A 169 -6.95 12.28 -7.12
C LEU A 169 -7.18 13.46 -8.07
N ALA A 170 -7.20 14.70 -7.57
CA ALA A 170 -7.27 15.89 -8.42
C ALA A 170 -6.03 16.06 -9.30
N VAL A 171 -4.84 15.76 -8.79
CA VAL A 171 -3.59 15.77 -9.59
C VAL A 171 -3.61 14.65 -10.63
N MET A 172 -4.03 13.43 -10.26
CA MET A 172 -4.10 12.30 -11.19
C MET A 172 -5.05 12.60 -12.36
N ARG A 173 -6.25 13.16 -12.09
CA ARG A 173 -7.19 13.57 -13.14
C ARG A 173 -6.62 14.63 -14.08
N ARG A 174 -5.97 15.67 -13.52
CA ARG A 174 -5.30 16.72 -14.33
C ARG A 174 -4.17 16.16 -15.19
N SER A 175 -3.58 15.04 -14.78
CA SER A 175 -2.52 14.34 -15.50
C SER A 175 -3.05 13.36 -16.55
N GLY A 176 -4.37 13.35 -16.81
CA GLY A 176 -5.00 12.54 -17.84
C GLY A 176 -5.46 11.15 -17.39
N PHE A 177 -5.40 10.84 -16.09
CA PHE A 177 -5.91 9.56 -15.59
C PHE A 177 -7.42 9.61 -15.34
N ARG A 178 -8.11 8.53 -15.70
CA ARG A 178 -9.47 8.23 -15.26
C ARG A 178 -9.44 7.67 -13.84
N VAL A 179 -10.42 8.05 -13.04
CA VAL A 179 -10.58 7.58 -11.65
C VAL A 179 -11.96 6.96 -11.51
N GLU A 180 -11.98 5.67 -11.17
CA GLU A 180 -13.17 4.93 -10.74
C GLU A 180 -13.06 4.68 -9.24
N SER A 181 -14.18 4.67 -8.52
CA SER A 181 -14.15 4.52 -7.05
C SER A 181 -15.24 3.57 -6.61
N GLU A 182 -14.87 2.60 -5.79
CA GLU A 182 -15.80 1.70 -5.11
C GLU A 182 -15.73 1.93 -3.61
N ARG A 183 -16.87 1.80 -2.93
CA ARG A 183 -16.92 1.86 -1.47
C ARG A 183 -16.90 0.44 -0.91
N ARG A 184 -16.08 0.22 0.11
CA ARG A 184 -16.01 -1.04 0.87
C ARG A 184 -16.18 -0.77 2.35
N GLU A 185 -16.94 -1.64 3.02
CA GLU A 185 -17.09 -1.60 4.47
C GLU A 185 -16.16 -2.61 5.12
N VAL A 186 -15.24 -2.11 5.94
CA VAL A 186 -14.32 -2.96 6.70
C VAL A 186 -14.84 -3.10 8.12
N ARG A 187 -15.11 -4.34 8.52
CA ARG A 187 -15.58 -4.66 9.87
C ARG A 187 -14.41 -4.60 10.85
N ARG A 188 -14.51 -3.77 11.88
CA ARG A 188 -13.67 -3.83 13.09
C ARG A 188 -14.53 -4.16 14.30
N PRO A 189 -13.94 -4.71 15.38
CA PRO A 189 -14.62 -4.80 16.67
C PRO A 189 -15.18 -3.43 17.07
N GLY A 190 -16.50 -3.32 17.26
CA GLY A 190 -17.17 -2.11 17.72
C GLY A 190 -17.68 -1.12 16.65
N ARG A 191 -17.16 -1.11 15.41
CA ARG A 191 -17.70 -0.27 14.32
C ARG A 191 -17.21 -0.70 12.93
N GLY A 192 -18.05 -0.54 11.91
CA GLY A 192 -17.63 -0.59 10.50
C GLY A 192 -16.99 0.72 10.05
N VAL A 193 -15.89 0.64 9.29
CA VAL A 193 -15.25 1.80 8.66
C VAL A 193 -15.50 1.74 7.16
N SER A 194 -15.98 2.83 6.57
CA SER A 194 -16.15 2.96 5.12
C SER A 194 -14.84 3.39 4.49
N ILE A 195 -14.30 2.57 3.60
CA ILE A 195 -13.10 2.83 2.81
C ILE A 195 -13.50 3.03 1.35
N LEU A 196 -12.85 3.97 0.66
CA LEU A 196 -12.93 4.10 -0.78
C LEU A 196 -11.69 3.44 -1.39
N VAL A 197 -11.91 2.58 -2.39
CA VAL A 197 -10.84 2.03 -3.23
C VAL A 197 -10.96 2.68 -4.60
N HIS A 198 -9.89 3.36 -5.02
CA HIS A 198 -9.80 4.11 -6.25
C HIS A 198 -8.98 3.35 -7.27
N ARG A 199 -9.57 3.02 -8.41
CA ARG A 199 -8.85 2.53 -9.59
C ARG A 199 -8.50 3.70 -10.49
N ILE A 200 -7.22 3.83 -10.82
CA ILE A 200 -6.65 4.96 -11.54
C ILE A 200 -5.90 4.43 -12.76
N SER A 201 -6.39 4.70 -13.96
CA SER A 201 -5.82 4.21 -15.22
C SER A 201 -5.83 5.31 -16.29
N ARG A 202 -5.06 5.12 -17.36
CA ARG A 202 -5.19 5.97 -18.55
C ARG A 202 -6.45 5.66 -19.34
#